data_AF-A0A8B8R3E8-F1
#
_entry.id   AF-A0A8B8R3E8-F1
#
_cell.length_a   1.000
_cell.length_b   1.000
_cell.length_c   1.000
_cell.angle_alpha   90.00
_cell.angle_beta   90.00
_cell.angle_gamma   90.00
#
_symmetry.space_group_name_H-M   'P 1'
#
loop_
_entity.id
_entity.type
_entity.pdbx_description
1 polymer ?
#
loop_
_entity_poly.entity_id
_entity_poly.type
_entity_poly.pdbx_seq_one_letter_code
_entity_poly.pdbx_strand_id
1 'polypeptide(L)'
;MATATPGACARRSGSDATGSDAQGRAMAAKVATRPPAETLSLWKREQARLKAFVVDRDTEAWQQDPAFSGLQRVGGVDVSFVKGDSVGACASLVVLSYPELEVVYEDCRMVSLTAPYVSGFLAFREVSFMVDAVRRLREKEPHLVPQVLFVDGNGVLHHRGFGVACHLGVLTDLPCIGVAKKLLQVDGLENSTLHKEKIRLLRAGGDSFPLMGGSGTVLGMALRSHDHSTKPLYVSVGHKMSLEAAVRLTHGCCRFRIPEPVRQADIRSRGYIHRTLGIGGTPAPGRERSRKAPRPRAGPEGVSEELAAAMS
;
A
#
# COMPACT_ATOMS: atom_id res chain seq x y z
N MET A 1 65.17 22.12 54.44
CA MET A 1 66.06 22.98 53.62
C MET A 1 66.26 22.29 52.28
N ALA A 2 65.92 22.98 51.19
CA ALA A 2 66.41 22.79 49.81
C ALA A 2 66.21 21.39 49.15
N THR A 3 65.82 21.21 47.88
CA THR A 3 65.50 22.07 46.74
C THR A 3 64.98 21.16 45.60
N ALA A 4 64.24 21.76 44.66
CA ALA A 4 63.93 21.42 43.26
C ALA A 4 64.69 20.24 42.58
N THR A 5 64.15 19.50 41.61
CA THR A 5 63.65 19.97 40.28
C THR A 5 63.01 18.78 39.51
N PRO A 6 62.03 18.98 38.60
CA PRO A 6 61.45 17.92 37.78
C PRO A 6 62.11 17.80 36.38
N GLY A 7 62.24 16.56 35.88
CA GLY A 7 62.71 16.26 34.52
C GLY A 7 61.57 15.79 33.61
N ALA A 8 61.47 16.40 32.43
CA ALA A 8 60.47 16.12 31.40
C ALA A 8 60.99 15.16 30.33
N CYS A 9 60.15 14.20 29.90
CA CYS A 9 60.09 13.55 28.57
C CYS A 9 58.95 12.50 28.66
N ALA A 10 58.06 12.21 27.72
CA ALA A 10 57.92 12.53 26.31
C ALA A 10 56.44 12.37 25.90
N ARG A 11 56.13 12.96 24.74
CA ARG A 11 54.84 12.98 24.04
C ARG A 11 54.31 11.58 23.74
N ARG A 12 53.00 11.35 23.92
CA ARG A 12 52.18 10.56 22.98
C ARG A 12 50.79 11.19 22.84
N SER A 13 50.50 11.58 21.60
CA SER A 13 49.23 11.97 21.04
C SER A 13 48.37 10.74 20.72
N GLY A 14 47.04 10.85 20.89
CA GLY A 14 46.03 9.92 20.39
C GLY A 14 44.74 10.10 21.21
N SER A 15 43.87 11.07 20.95
CA SER A 15 42.86 11.16 19.86
C SER A 15 41.81 10.03 19.89
N ASP A 16 40.68 10.38 20.50
CA ASP A 16 39.30 10.17 20.07
C ASP A 16 38.71 8.76 19.90
N ALA A 17 37.78 8.50 20.81
CA ALA A 17 36.48 7.85 20.66
C ALA A 17 36.06 7.46 19.24
N THR A 18 35.65 6.20 19.07
CA THR A 18 34.42 5.75 18.37
C THR A 18 34.40 4.22 18.35
N GLY A 19 33.77 3.61 19.35
CA GLY A 19 33.63 2.17 19.45
C GLY A 19 32.28 1.78 20.02
N SER A 20 31.23 1.82 19.20
CA SER A 20 29.99 1.04 19.44
C SER A 20 29.01 0.96 18.27
N ASP A 21 29.33 1.46 17.07
CA ASP A 21 28.37 1.50 15.94
C ASP A 21 28.59 0.44 14.84
N ALA A 22 29.52 -0.49 15.01
CA ALA A 22 29.86 -1.48 13.98
C ALA A 22 29.06 -2.79 14.07
N GLN A 23 28.47 -3.12 15.22
CA GLN A 23 27.77 -4.40 15.43
C GLN A 23 26.27 -4.37 15.08
N GLY A 24 25.67 -3.19 14.91
CA GLY A 24 24.25 -3.04 14.55
C GLY A 24 23.92 -3.10 13.05
N ARG A 25 24.94 -3.08 12.17
CA ARG A 25 24.75 -3.02 10.70
C ARG A 25 24.97 -4.35 9.97
N ALA A 26 25.34 -5.41 10.67
CA ALA A 26 25.73 -6.69 10.05
C ALA A 26 24.61 -7.76 9.97
N MET A 27 23.34 -7.43 10.27
CA MET A 27 22.25 -8.43 10.37
C MET A 27 21.07 -8.22 9.40
N ALA A 28 21.24 -7.48 8.30
CA ALA A 28 20.15 -7.25 7.33
C ALA A 28 20.60 -7.25 5.86
N ALA A 29 21.48 -8.17 5.49
CA ALA A 29 21.83 -8.42 4.08
C ALA A 29 21.91 -9.92 3.80
N LYS A 30 20.81 -10.65 4.00
CA LYS A 30 20.64 -11.90 3.26
C LYS A 30 20.40 -11.51 1.80
N VAL A 31 21.46 -11.62 1.00
CA VAL A 31 21.42 -11.48 -0.46
C VAL A 31 20.27 -12.34 -0.97
N ALA A 32 19.22 -11.71 -1.52
CA ALA A 32 18.19 -12.41 -2.24
C ALA A 32 18.87 -13.07 -3.45
N THR A 33 19.11 -14.38 -3.35
CA THR A 33 19.71 -15.14 -4.44
C THR A 33 18.78 -15.06 -5.64
N ARG A 34 19.30 -14.58 -6.76
CA ARG A 34 18.56 -14.56 -8.02
C ARG A 34 18.12 -16.00 -8.32
N PRO A 35 16.82 -16.25 -8.62
CA PRO A 35 16.37 -17.59 -8.93
C PRO A 35 17.15 -18.16 -10.12
N PRO A 36 17.33 -19.49 -10.18
CA PRO A 36 17.85 -20.16 -11.36
C PRO A 36 17.12 -19.71 -12.63
N ALA A 37 17.85 -19.63 -13.74
CA ALA A 37 17.28 -19.21 -15.03
C ALA A 37 16.09 -20.09 -15.46
N GLU A 38 16.16 -21.37 -15.12
CA GLU A 38 15.07 -22.34 -15.33
C GLU A 38 13.79 -21.96 -14.58
N THR A 39 13.89 -21.59 -13.30
CA THR A 39 12.74 -21.12 -12.50
C THR A 39 12.08 -19.90 -13.14
N LEU A 40 12.88 -18.94 -13.60
CA LEU A 40 12.35 -17.77 -14.30
C LEU A 40 11.67 -18.14 -15.62
N SER A 41 12.22 -19.10 -16.36
CA SER A 41 11.62 -19.60 -17.60
C SER A 41 10.27 -20.26 -17.35
N LEU A 42 10.19 -21.12 -16.32
CA LEU A 42 8.95 -21.75 -15.87
C LEU A 42 7.89 -20.72 -15.48
N TRP A 43 8.25 -19.73 -14.67
CA TRP A 43 7.33 -18.67 -14.27
C TRP A 43 6.84 -17.82 -15.45
N LYS A 44 7.70 -17.52 -16.42
CA LYS A 44 7.27 -16.81 -17.64
C LYS A 44 6.25 -17.63 -18.44
N ARG A 45 6.51 -18.93 -18.63
CA ARG A 45 5.56 -19.84 -19.31
C ARG A 45 4.23 -19.91 -18.57
N GLU A 46 4.28 -20.02 -17.25
CA GLU A 46 3.07 -20.10 -16.43
C GLU A 46 2.26 -18.80 -16.46
N GLN A 47 2.91 -17.63 -16.41
CA GLN A 47 2.21 -16.35 -16.61
C GLN A 47 1.56 -16.29 -17.99
N ALA A 48 2.24 -16.70 -19.06
CA ALA A 48 1.68 -16.70 -20.40
C ALA A 48 0.47 -17.65 -20.50
N ARG A 49 0.58 -18.85 -19.91
CA ARG A 49 -0.50 -19.84 -19.86
C ARG A 49 -1.72 -19.31 -19.13
N LEU A 50 -1.54 -18.79 -17.91
CA LEU A 50 -2.65 -18.29 -17.09
C LEU A 50 -3.23 -16.98 -17.64
N LYS A 51 -2.41 -16.12 -18.25
CA LYS A 51 -2.87 -14.89 -18.89
C LYS A 51 -3.91 -15.15 -19.99
N ALA A 52 -3.80 -16.27 -20.70
CA ALA A 52 -4.76 -16.65 -21.74
C ALA A 52 -6.19 -16.88 -21.20
N PHE A 53 -6.35 -17.07 -19.89
CA PHE A 53 -7.65 -17.22 -19.23
C PHE A 53 -8.19 -15.92 -18.64
N VAL A 54 -7.46 -14.79 -18.75
CA VAL A 54 -7.99 -13.50 -18.27
C VAL A 54 -9.16 -13.09 -19.15
N VAL A 55 -10.28 -12.76 -18.50
CA VAL A 55 -11.46 -12.14 -19.11
C VAL A 55 -11.46 -10.68 -18.68
N ASP A 56 -11.50 -9.75 -19.63
CA ASP A 56 -11.41 -8.31 -19.42
C ASP A 56 -12.72 -7.55 -19.72
N ARG A 57 -13.82 -8.30 -19.69
CA ARG A 57 -15.19 -7.85 -19.85
C ARG A 57 -16.03 -8.31 -18.67
N ASP A 58 -17.16 -7.64 -18.49
CA ASP A 58 -18.16 -7.99 -17.48
C ASP A 58 -18.80 -9.36 -17.81
N THR A 59 -18.93 -10.21 -16.81
CA THR A 59 -19.57 -11.53 -16.91
C THR A 59 -20.82 -11.66 -16.06
N GLU A 60 -21.07 -10.72 -15.15
CA GLU A 60 -22.17 -10.76 -14.20
C GLU A 60 -23.16 -9.61 -14.43
N ALA A 61 -24.46 -9.86 -14.24
CA ALA A 61 -25.51 -8.86 -14.46
C ALA A 61 -25.32 -7.59 -13.61
N TRP A 62 -24.89 -7.75 -12.35
CA TRP A 62 -24.68 -6.63 -11.43
C TRP A 62 -23.60 -5.65 -11.91
N GLN A 63 -22.69 -6.05 -12.80
CA GLN A 63 -21.61 -5.16 -13.28
C GLN A 63 -22.12 -4.12 -14.29
N GLN A 64 -23.17 -4.48 -15.03
CA GLN A 64 -23.77 -3.65 -16.08
C GLN A 64 -24.81 -2.68 -15.51
N ASP A 65 -25.32 -2.95 -14.31
CA ASP A 65 -26.23 -2.05 -13.62
C ASP A 65 -25.45 -0.80 -13.12
N PRO A 66 -25.93 0.44 -13.42
CA PRO A 66 -25.26 1.66 -12.99
C PRO A 66 -25.07 1.79 -11.47
N ALA A 67 -25.99 1.24 -10.68
CA ALA A 67 -25.95 1.23 -9.22
C ALA A 67 -25.38 -0.08 -8.63
N PHE A 68 -24.90 -0.98 -9.49
CA PHE A 68 -24.47 -2.33 -9.13
C PHE A 68 -25.56 -3.16 -8.43
N SER A 69 -26.83 -3.01 -8.84
CA SER A 69 -27.95 -3.80 -8.31
C SER A 69 -27.65 -5.31 -8.38
N GLY A 70 -27.82 -5.99 -7.25
CA GLY A 70 -27.46 -7.40 -7.07
C GLY A 70 -26.05 -7.66 -6.53
N LEU A 71 -25.19 -6.64 -6.45
CA LEU A 71 -23.94 -6.71 -5.69
C LEU A 71 -24.23 -6.55 -4.19
N GLN A 72 -23.80 -7.53 -3.40
CA GLN A 72 -24.01 -7.59 -1.95
C GLN A 72 -22.71 -7.71 -1.16
N ARG A 73 -21.64 -8.25 -1.78
CA ARG A 73 -20.39 -8.56 -1.09
C ARG A 73 -19.18 -8.23 -1.95
N VAL A 74 -18.30 -7.39 -1.40
CA VAL A 74 -17.00 -7.05 -1.98
C VAL A 74 -15.89 -7.55 -1.08
N GLY A 75 -14.89 -8.21 -1.64
CA GLY A 75 -13.75 -8.73 -0.90
C GLY A 75 -12.50 -7.86 -1.07
N GLY A 76 -11.64 -7.85 -0.07
CA GLY A 76 -10.35 -7.16 -0.09
C GLY A 76 -9.22 -8.12 0.25
N VAL A 77 -8.12 -8.05 -0.48
CA VAL A 77 -6.96 -8.93 -0.28
C VAL A 77 -5.66 -8.13 -0.21
N ASP A 78 -4.85 -8.41 0.80
CA ASP A 78 -3.53 -7.81 1.02
C ASP A 78 -2.52 -8.87 1.51
N VAL A 79 -1.24 -8.67 1.16
CA VAL A 79 -0.12 -9.37 1.79
C VAL A 79 0.88 -8.33 2.30
N SER A 80 0.93 -8.17 3.62
CA SER A 80 1.83 -7.22 4.28
C SER A 80 3.06 -7.92 4.83
N PHE A 81 4.25 -7.42 4.50
CA PHE A 81 5.51 -7.94 5.03
C PHE A 81 5.73 -7.52 6.49
N VAL A 82 6.36 -8.39 7.25
CA VAL A 82 6.88 -8.06 8.58
C VAL A 82 8.02 -7.05 8.42
N LYS A 83 8.02 -5.97 9.21
CA LYS A 83 9.02 -4.92 9.11
C LYS A 83 10.43 -5.48 9.39
N GLY A 84 11.33 -5.33 8.43
CA GLY A 84 12.70 -5.82 8.54
C GLY A 84 12.90 -7.29 8.16
N ASP A 85 11.84 -7.99 7.75
CA ASP A 85 11.88 -9.37 7.30
C ASP A 85 11.37 -9.46 5.84
N SER A 86 12.12 -10.14 4.99
CA SER A 86 11.79 -10.33 3.57
C SER A 86 11.02 -11.63 3.31
N VAL A 87 10.85 -12.48 4.32
CA VAL A 87 10.20 -13.79 4.26
C VAL A 87 8.88 -13.77 5.02
N GLY A 88 8.87 -13.30 6.27
CA GLY A 88 7.66 -13.20 7.07
C GLY A 88 6.68 -12.17 6.51
N ALA A 89 5.45 -12.60 6.27
CA ALA A 89 4.35 -11.73 5.85
C ALA A 89 3.03 -12.17 6.48
N CYS A 90 2.00 -11.37 6.33
CA CYS A 90 0.62 -11.70 6.70
C CYS A 90 -0.28 -11.56 5.48
N ALA A 91 -0.91 -12.66 5.09
CA ALA A 91 -1.99 -12.65 4.11
C ALA A 91 -3.31 -12.33 4.82
N SER A 92 -4.10 -11.45 4.24
CA SER A 92 -5.38 -10.99 4.78
C SER A 92 -6.45 -11.02 3.69
N LEU A 93 -7.57 -11.68 4.00
CA LEU A 93 -8.80 -11.64 3.22
C LEU A 93 -9.90 -11.03 4.09
N VAL A 94 -10.59 -10.04 3.58
CA VAL A 94 -11.80 -9.48 4.19
C VAL A 94 -12.97 -9.56 3.21
N VAL A 95 -14.19 -9.66 3.74
CA VAL A 95 -15.41 -9.44 2.97
C VAL A 95 -16.21 -8.36 3.65
N LEU A 96 -16.70 -7.41 2.87
CA LEU A 96 -17.56 -6.34 3.31
C LEU A 96 -18.93 -6.47 2.64
N SER A 97 -19.99 -6.08 3.34
CA SER A 97 -21.29 -5.87 2.72
C SER A 97 -21.22 -4.71 1.72
N TYR A 98 -22.09 -4.72 0.73
CA TYR A 98 -22.25 -3.65 -0.24
C TYR A 98 -23.75 -3.29 -0.34
N PRO A 99 -24.12 -1.99 -0.32
CA PRO A 99 -23.24 -0.81 -0.39
C PRO A 99 -22.73 -0.30 0.96
N GLU A 100 -23.05 -0.93 2.09
CA GLU A 100 -22.74 -0.35 3.41
C GLU A 100 -21.23 -0.37 3.71
N LEU A 101 -20.44 -1.25 3.09
CA LEU A 101 -18.99 -1.38 3.34
C LEU A 101 -18.66 -1.73 4.80
N GLU A 102 -19.49 -2.55 5.43
CA GLU A 102 -19.26 -3.08 6.78
C GLU A 102 -18.61 -4.46 6.69
N VAL A 103 -17.59 -4.72 7.51
CA VAL A 103 -16.86 -5.99 7.46
C VAL A 103 -17.74 -7.12 8.03
N VAL A 104 -17.99 -8.13 7.21
CA VAL A 104 -18.78 -9.33 7.55
C VAL A 104 -17.93 -10.60 7.68
N TYR A 105 -16.69 -10.58 7.18
CA TYR A 105 -15.73 -11.68 7.31
C TYR A 105 -14.30 -11.16 7.32
N GLU A 106 -13.43 -11.80 8.10
CA GLU A 106 -11.99 -11.58 8.10
C GLU A 106 -11.21 -12.89 8.33
N ASP A 107 -10.12 -13.09 7.59
CA ASP A 107 -9.14 -14.15 7.85
C ASP A 107 -7.74 -13.60 7.63
N CYS A 108 -6.89 -13.70 8.66
CA CYS A 108 -5.49 -13.30 8.61
C CYS A 108 -4.59 -14.48 9.00
N ARG A 109 -3.51 -14.67 8.25
CA ARG A 109 -2.52 -15.71 8.51
C ARG A 109 -1.11 -15.18 8.32
N MET A 110 -0.25 -15.44 9.31
CA MET A 110 1.19 -15.33 9.10
C MET A 110 1.61 -16.39 8.07
N VAL A 111 2.43 -15.97 7.11
CA VAL A 111 2.92 -16.79 6.02
C VAL A 111 4.41 -16.55 5.80
N SER A 112 5.08 -17.52 5.18
CA SER A 112 6.50 -17.42 4.83
C SER A 112 6.66 -17.40 3.32
N LEU A 113 7.07 -16.25 2.78
CA LEU A 113 7.25 -16.00 1.36
C LEU A 113 8.64 -16.49 0.92
N THR A 114 8.78 -17.80 0.75
CA THR A 114 10.07 -18.46 0.46
C THR A 114 10.53 -18.34 -0.99
N ALA A 115 9.62 -18.09 -1.93
CA ALA A 115 9.97 -17.82 -3.32
C ALA A 115 10.77 -16.50 -3.42
N PRO A 116 11.79 -16.41 -4.31
CA PRO A 116 12.63 -15.22 -4.41
C PRO A 116 11.88 -14.02 -5.00
N TYR A 117 12.28 -12.82 -4.55
CA TYR A 117 11.74 -11.56 -5.09
C TYR A 117 12.34 -11.25 -6.46
N VAL A 118 11.48 -11.21 -7.48
CA VAL A 118 11.84 -10.77 -8.84
C VAL A 118 10.77 -9.82 -9.34
N SER A 119 11.17 -8.64 -9.80
CA SER A 119 10.24 -7.67 -10.39
C SER A 119 9.47 -8.30 -11.55
N GLY A 120 8.15 -8.12 -11.55
CA GLY A 120 7.25 -8.76 -12.52
C GLY A 120 6.84 -10.21 -12.19
N PHE A 121 7.25 -10.75 -11.04
CA PHE A 121 6.90 -12.09 -10.57
C PHE A 121 6.41 -12.14 -9.11
N LEU A 122 6.06 -10.98 -8.53
CA LEU A 122 5.61 -10.88 -7.13
C LEU A 122 4.46 -11.83 -6.82
N ALA A 123 3.53 -12.01 -7.76
CA ALA A 123 2.39 -12.91 -7.60
C ALA A 123 2.79 -14.37 -7.29
N PHE A 124 3.94 -14.87 -7.76
CA PHE A 124 4.39 -16.23 -7.41
C PHE A 124 4.81 -16.38 -5.94
N ARG A 125 5.06 -15.27 -5.25
CA ARG A 125 5.31 -15.28 -3.80
C ARG A 125 4.00 -15.28 -3.02
N GLU A 126 3.00 -14.54 -3.48
CA GLU A 126 1.86 -14.12 -2.65
C GLU A 126 0.56 -14.85 -2.98
N VAL A 127 0.32 -15.19 -4.26
CA VAL A 127 -1.02 -15.56 -4.73
C VAL A 127 -1.51 -16.89 -4.15
N SER A 128 -0.63 -17.85 -3.87
CA SER A 128 -1.01 -19.13 -3.27
C SER A 128 -1.68 -18.93 -1.92
N PHE A 129 -1.14 -18.04 -1.09
CA PHE A 129 -1.70 -17.72 0.23
C PHE A 129 -3.05 -17.00 0.13
N MET A 130 -3.24 -16.17 -0.90
CA MET A 130 -4.51 -15.52 -1.19
C MET A 130 -5.57 -16.53 -1.67
N VAL A 131 -5.21 -17.44 -2.58
CA VAL A 131 -6.07 -18.53 -3.06
C VAL A 131 -6.49 -19.42 -1.90
N ASP A 132 -5.55 -19.77 -1.00
CA ASP A 132 -5.86 -20.54 0.19
C ASP A 132 -6.83 -19.81 1.13
N ALA A 133 -6.73 -18.49 1.26
CA ALA A 133 -7.69 -17.71 2.05
C ALA A 133 -9.11 -17.76 1.46
N VAL A 134 -9.22 -17.63 0.13
CA VAL A 134 -10.51 -17.75 -0.58
C VAL A 134 -11.08 -19.16 -0.46
N ARG A 135 -10.23 -20.19 -0.57
CA ARG A 135 -10.65 -21.60 -0.38
C ARG A 135 -11.20 -21.84 1.02
N ARG A 136 -10.50 -21.38 2.06
CA ARG A 136 -10.97 -21.50 3.46
C ARG A 136 -12.30 -20.78 3.67
N LEU A 137 -12.49 -19.60 3.08
CA LEU A 137 -13.77 -18.89 3.11
C LEU A 137 -14.89 -19.73 2.47
N ARG A 138 -14.66 -20.27 1.27
CA ARG A 138 -15.64 -21.13 0.58
C ARG A 138 -16.03 -22.37 1.38
N GLU A 139 -15.08 -22.97 2.09
CA GLU A 139 -15.31 -24.15 2.92
C GLU A 139 -16.06 -23.83 4.23
N LYS A 140 -15.74 -22.69 4.86
CA LYS A 140 -16.28 -22.35 6.18
C LYS A 140 -17.57 -21.54 6.13
N GLU A 141 -17.62 -20.53 5.27
CA GLU A 141 -18.70 -19.55 5.20
C GLU A 141 -19.08 -19.28 3.72
N PRO A 142 -19.58 -20.30 2.98
CA PRO A 142 -19.84 -20.18 1.54
C PRO A 142 -20.81 -19.05 1.17
N HIS A 143 -21.74 -18.70 2.07
CA HIS A 143 -22.69 -17.62 1.87
C HIS A 143 -22.05 -16.21 1.97
N LEU A 144 -20.83 -16.11 2.51
CA LEU A 144 -20.06 -14.87 2.60
C LEU A 144 -19.01 -14.75 1.48
N VAL A 145 -18.97 -15.66 0.51
CA VAL A 145 -18.05 -15.53 -0.64
C VAL A 145 -18.32 -14.21 -1.37
N PRO A 146 -17.28 -13.38 -1.62
CA PRO A 146 -17.45 -12.10 -2.29
C PRO A 146 -17.75 -12.31 -3.78
N GLN A 147 -18.52 -11.40 -4.35
CA GLN A 147 -18.81 -11.39 -5.79
C GLN A 147 -17.68 -10.79 -6.61
N VAL A 148 -16.80 -10.01 -5.98
CA VAL A 148 -15.63 -9.38 -6.58
C VAL A 148 -14.54 -9.14 -5.54
N LEU A 149 -13.29 -9.31 -5.93
CA LEU A 149 -12.12 -9.07 -5.08
C LEU A 149 -11.37 -7.81 -5.51
N PHE A 150 -11.05 -6.97 -4.54
CA PHE A 150 -10.12 -5.86 -4.65
C PHE A 150 -8.75 -6.29 -4.14
N VAL A 151 -7.74 -6.17 -4.99
CA VAL A 151 -6.38 -6.62 -4.68
C VAL A 151 -5.46 -5.40 -4.59
N ASP A 152 -4.71 -5.26 -3.49
CA ASP A 152 -3.66 -4.23 -3.36
C ASP A 152 -2.50 -4.58 -4.30
N GLY A 153 -2.56 -4.10 -5.53
CA GLY A 153 -1.63 -4.49 -6.56
C GLY A 153 -2.18 -4.23 -7.96
N ASN A 154 -1.44 -4.70 -8.96
CA ASN A 154 -1.79 -4.50 -10.36
C ASN A 154 -2.52 -5.73 -10.94
N GLY A 155 -3.40 -5.47 -11.91
CA GLY A 155 -3.95 -6.46 -12.84
C GLY A 155 -3.19 -6.42 -14.17
N VAL A 156 -3.86 -6.07 -15.27
CA VAL A 156 -3.27 -5.98 -16.62
C VAL A 156 -2.24 -4.86 -16.76
N LEU A 157 -2.24 -3.84 -15.89
CA LEU A 157 -1.17 -2.83 -15.77
C LEU A 157 0.11 -3.45 -15.18
N HIS A 158 0.78 -4.32 -15.93
CA HIS A 158 1.87 -5.15 -15.43
C HIS A 158 2.92 -5.41 -16.52
N HIS A 159 4.18 -5.69 -16.12
CA HIS A 159 5.31 -5.96 -17.02
C HIS A 159 5.02 -7.02 -18.11
N ARG A 160 4.05 -7.92 -17.85
CA ARG A 160 3.62 -8.98 -18.77
C ARG A 160 2.10 -8.98 -19.01
N GLY A 161 1.39 -7.94 -18.57
CA GLY A 161 -0.07 -7.88 -18.62
C GLY A 161 -0.77 -8.94 -17.75
N PHE A 162 -0.12 -9.37 -16.66
CA PHE A 162 -0.61 -10.42 -15.76
C PHE A 162 -0.08 -10.20 -14.34
N GLY A 163 -0.64 -9.21 -13.66
CA GLY A 163 -0.31 -8.88 -12.27
C GLY A 163 -1.01 -9.79 -11.26
N VAL A 164 -0.84 -9.49 -9.97
CA VAL A 164 -1.40 -10.30 -8.87
C VAL A 164 -2.93 -10.39 -8.91
N ALA A 165 -3.63 -9.32 -9.32
CA ALA A 165 -5.08 -9.34 -9.43
C ALA A 165 -5.57 -10.28 -10.54
N CYS A 166 -4.89 -10.31 -11.69
CA CYS A 166 -5.18 -11.27 -12.76
C CYS A 166 -4.91 -12.70 -12.30
N HIS A 167 -3.76 -12.91 -11.66
CA HIS A 167 -3.34 -14.22 -11.21
C HIS A 167 -4.33 -14.80 -10.18
N LEU A 168 -4.73 -13.99 -9.19
CA LEU A 168 -5.73 -14.40 -8.21
C LEU A 168 -7.09 -14.66 -8.87
N GLY A 169 -7.54 -13.77 -9.76
CA GLY A 169 -8.82 -13.90 -10.45
C GLY A 169 -8.93 -15.17 -11.26
N VAL A 170 -7.92 -15.49 -12.08
CA VAL A 170 -7.90 -16.72 -12.88
C VAL A 170 -7.89 -17.98 -12.01
N LEU A 171 -7.12 -17.99 -10.92
CA LEU A 171 -7.04 -19.18 -10.04
C LEU A 171 -8.28 -19.38 -9.16
N THR A 172 -8.99 -18.31 -8.82
CA THR A 172 -10.20 -18.37 -8.00
C THR A 172 -11.49 -18.39 -8.81
N ASP A 173 -11.41 -18.06 -10.10
CA ASP A 173 -12.53 -17.83 -11.01
C ASP A 173 -13.49 -16.71 -10.55
N LEU A 174 -13.01 -15.80 -9.70
CA LEU A 174 -13.76 -14.64 -9.20
C LEU A 174 -13.41 -13.37 -10.00
N PRO A 175 -14.37 -12.45 -10.19
CA PRO A 175 -14.07 -11.09 -10.61
C PRO A 175 -13.02 -10.43 -9.72
N CYS A 176 -12.01 -9.82 -10.32
CA CYS A 176 -10.88 -9.21 -9.62
C CYS A 176 -10.54 -7.85 -10.20
N ILE A 177 -10.23 -6.89 -9.31
CA ILE A 177 -9.76 -5.54 -9.64
C ILE A 177 -8.38 -5.34 -9.01
N GLY A 178 -7.41 -4.90 -9.80
CA GLY A 178 -6.13 -4.43 -9.28
C GLY A 178 -6.21 -2.96 -8.91
N VAL A 179 -5.96 -2.63 -7.64
CA VAL A 179 -5.90 -1.25 -7.13
C VAL A 179 -4.49 -0.94 -6.64
N ALA A 180 -3.71 -0.25 -7.46
CA ALA A 180 -2.35 0.14 -7.11
C ALA A 180 -2.26 1.58 -6.59
N LYS A 181 -1.42 1.79 -5.57
CA LYS A 181 -1.20 3.10 -4.93
C LYS A 181 -0.15 3.96 -5.66
N LYS A 182 0.57 3.39 -6.62
CA LYS A 182 1.65 4.00 -7.42
C LYS A 182 1.55 3.53 -8.87
N LEU A 183 1.95 4.39 -9.81
CA LEU A 183 2.03 4.03 -11.23
C LEU A 183 3.13 2.99 -11.44
N LEU A 184 2.79 1.89 -12.09
CA LEU A 184 3.78 0.96 -12.61
C LEU A 184 4.23 1.43 -14.01
N GLN A 185 5.54 1.65 -14.17
CA GLN A 185 6.11 2.16 -15.41
C GLN A 185 6.40 1.00 -16.38
N VAL A 186 5.43 0.70 -17.24
CA VAL A 186 5.46 -0.41 -18.20
C VAL A 186 4.86 0.06 -19.52
N ASP A 187 5.27 -0.55 -20.63
CA ASP A 187 4.77 -0.19 -21.97
C ASP A 187 4.79 1.33 -22.22
N GLY A 188 5.94 1.99 -21.96
CA GLY A 188 6.09 3.43 -22.15
C GLY A 188 5.33 4.34 -21.17
N LEU A 189 4.56 3.80 -20.22
CA LEU A 189 3.98 4.60 -19.15
C LEU A 189 5.07 5.12 -18.21
N GLU A 190 5.05 6.42 -17.97
CA GLU A 190 6.02 7.10 -17.10
C GLU A 190 5.32 8.08 -16.17
N ASN A 191 5.88 8.28 -14.98
CA ASN A 191 5.43 9.35 -14.07
C ASN A 191 6.02 10.72 -14.49
N SER A 192 5.77 11.09 -15.75
CA SER A 192 6.30 12.26 -16.44
C SER A 192 5.62 13.56 -16.01
N THR A 193 6.08 14.69 -16.54
CA THR A 193 5.44 16.00 -16.34
C THR A 193 4.00 15.99 -16.85
N LEU A 194 3.76 15.43 -18.05
CA LEU A 194 2.42 15.28 -18.63
C LEU A 194 1.49 14.46 -17.72
N HIS A 195 2.01 13.38 -17.12
CA HIS A 195 1.23 12.56 -16.18
C HIS A 195 0.81 13.38 -14.95
N LYS A 196 1.72 14.18 -14.39
CA LYS A 196 1.44 15.06 -13.25
C LYS A 196 0.46 16.17 -13.60
N GLU A 197 0.52 16.71 -14.81
CA GLU A 197 -0.46 17.69 -15.31
C GLU A 197 -1.86 17.09 -15.39
N LYS A 198 -2.00 15.89 -15.98
CA LYS A 198 -3.28 15.16 -16.01
C LYS A 198 -3.83 14.92 -14.59
N ILE A 199 -2.98 14.54 -13.63
CA ILE A 199 -3.39 14.41 -12.22
C ILE A 199 -3.91 15.73 -11.67
N ARG A 200 -3.27 16.85 -11.99
CA ARG A 200 -3.67 18.20 -11.52
C ARG A 200 -5.02 18.65 -12.11
N LEU A 201 -5.44 18.07 -13.24
CA LEU A 201 -6.74 18.31 -13.85
C LEU A 201 -7.89 17.53 -13.19
N LEU A 202 -7.61 16.47 -12.41
CA LEU A 202 -8.63 15.76 -11.64
C LEU A 202 -9.13 16.66 -10.50
N ARG A 203 -10.40 17.08 -10.50
CA ARG A 203 -10.99 18.08 -9.60
C ARG A 203 -11.84 17.48 -8.48
N ALA A 204 -12.57 16.41 -8.75
CA ALA A 204 -13.47 15.75 -7.80
C ALA A 204 -13.18 14.25 -7.66
N GLY A 205 -13.72 13.64 -6.60
CA GLY A 205 -13.83 12.20 -6.46
C GLY A 205 -14.59 11.59 -7.64
N GLY A 206 -14.05 10.54 -8.23
CA GLY A 206 -14.59 9.88 -9.42
C GLY A 206 -13.91 10.32 -10.72
N ASP A 207 -13.29 11.50 -10.75
CA ASP A 207 -12.54 11.95 -11.93
C ASP A 207 -11.42 10.95 -12.26
N SER A 208 -11.25 10.66 -13.54
CA SER A 208 -10.25 9.70 -13.99
C SER A 208 -9.75 9.98 -15.41
N PHE A 209 -8.58 9.42 -15.75
CA PHE A 209 -8.03 9.48 -17.10
C PHE A 209 -7.30 8.18 -17.49
N PRO A 210 -7.28 7.81 -18.79
CA PRO A 210 -6.75 6.53 -19.23
C PRO A 210 -5.23 6.48 -19.17
N LEU A 211 -4.72 5.32 -18.78
CA LEU A 211 -3.31 4.95 -18.81
C LEU A 211 -3.04 4.20 -20.11
N MET A 212 -2.84 4.96 -21.18
CA MET A 212 -2.52 4.42 -22.51
C MET A 212 -1.02 4.13 -22.60
N GLY A 213 -0.66 2.88 -22.84
CA GLY A 213 0.71 2.46 -23.11
C GLY A 213 1.19 2.90 -24.50
N GLY A 214 2.49 2.81 -24.74
CA GLY A 214 3.14 3.11 -26.01
C GLY A 214 2.67 2.21 -27.16
N SER A 215 2.14 1.03 -26.85
CA SER A 215 1.45 0.16 -27.80
C SER A 215 0.09 0.69 -28.30
N GLY A 216 -0.44 1.74 -27.67
CA GLY A 216 -1.82 2.24 -27.89
C GLY A 216 -2.87 1.54 -27.02
N THR A 217 -2.49 0.52 -26.25
CA THR A 217 -3.41 -0.22 -25.37
C THR A 217 -3.72 0.58 -24.10
N VAL A 218 -4.99 0.65 -23.70
CA VAL A 218 -5.36 1.19 -22.38
C VAL A 218 -5.14 0.11 -21.32
N LEU A 219 -4.16 0.32 -20.45
CA LEU A 219 -3.74 -0.66 -19.44
C LEU A 219 -4.45 -0.47 -18.09
N GLY A 220 -5.12 0.66 -17.90
CA GLY A 220 -5.82 1.00 -16.67
C GLY A 220 -6.30 2.46 -16.66
N MET A 221 -6.74 2.93 -15.51
CA MET A 221 -7.20 4.30 -15.27
C MET A 221 -6.52 4.86 -14.03
N ALA A 222 -6.05 6.12 -14.12
CA ALA A 222 -5.76 6.91 -12.94
C ALA A 222 -7.08 7.47 -12.40
N LEU A 223 -7.41 7.16 -11.14
CA LEU A 223 -8.66 7.54 -10.49
C LEU A 223 -8.37 8.45 -9.30
N ARG A 224 -8.95 9.64 -9.27
CA ARG A 224 -9.07 10.41 -8.03
C ARG A 224 -10.20 9.81 -7.21
N SER A 225 -9.87 9.00 -6.23
CA SER A 225 -10.83 8.20 -5.49
C SER A 225 -11.61 8.95 -4.40
N HIS A 226 -11.15 10.15 -4.00
CA HIS A 226 -11.75 10.89 -2.90
C HIS A 226 -11.41 12.39 -3.00
N ASP A 227 -12.34 13.28 -2.63
CA ASP A 227 -12.16 14.73 -2.73
C ASP A 227 -10.99 15.25 -1.89
N HIS A 228 -10.80 14.71 -0.70
CA HIS A 228 -9.68 15.09 0.18
C HIS A 228 -8.30 14.50 -0.21
N SER A 229 -8.16 13.84 -1.37
CA SER A 229 -6.86 13.37 -1.84
C SER A 229 -6.58 13.74 -3.29
N THR A 230 -5.39 14.29 -3.52
CA THR A 230 -4.87 14.59 -4.87
C THR A 230 -4.04 13.44 -5.45
N LYS A 231 -3.71 12.41 -4.66
CA LYS A 231 -2.92 11.27 -5.11
C LYS A 231 -3.86 10.20 -5.69
N PRO A 232 -3.83 9.94 -7.01
CA PRO A 232 -4.74 8.98 -7.60
C PRO A 232 -4.43 7.55 -7.14
N LEU A 233 -5.39 6.67 -7.38
CA LEU A 233 -5.20 5.22 -7.49
C LEU A 233 -5.00 4.87 -8.96
N TYR A 234 -4.33 3.75 -9.22
CA TYR A 234 -4.17 3.19 -10.55
C TYR A 234 -4.95 1.89 -10.61
N VAL A 235 -6.12 1.96 -11.24
CA VAL A 235 -7.07 0.85 -11.34
C VAL A 235 -6.83 0.10 -12.64
N SER A 236 -6.75 -1.22 -12.58
CA SER A 236 -6.59 -2.08 -13.75
C SER A 236 -7.40 -3.35 -13.60
N VAL A 237 -7.88 -3.88 -14.73
CA VAL A 237 -8.63 -5.13 -14.78
C VAL A 237 -7.78 -6.27 -14.21
N GLY A 238 -8.35 -7.04 -13.29
CA GLY A 238 -7.80 -8.33 -12.87
C GLY A 238 -8.37 -9.46 -13.72
N HIS A 239 -9.66 -9.75 -13.55
CA HIS A 239 -10.37 -10.84 -14.21
C HIS A 239 -11.89 -10.61 -14.15
N LYS A 240 -12.65 -11.06 -15.15
CA LYS A 240 -14.13 -11.03 -15.26
C LYS A 240 -14.76 -9.68 -14.93
N MET A 241 -14.13 -8.58 -15.35
CA MET A 241 -14.66 -7.24 -15.15
C MET A 241 -14.11 -6.30 -16.21
N SER A 242 -14.96 -5.41 -16.73
CA SER A 242 -14.50 -4.33 -17.60
C SER A 242 -13.75 -3.26 -16.81
N LEU A 243 -12.85 -2.53 -17.48
CA LEU A 243 -12.10 -1.44 -16.84
C LEU A 243 -13.03 -0.33 -16.32
N GLU A 244 -14.09 -0.02 -17.07
CA GLU A 244 -15.07 0.99 -16.68
C GLU A 244 -15.81 0.60 -15.41
N ALA A 245 -16.38 -0.62 -15.36
CA ALA A 245 -17.04 -1.13 -14.16
C ALA A 245 -16.08 -1.19 -12.97
N ALA A 246 -14.83 -1.62 -13.19
CA ALA A 246 -13.80 -1.67 -12.15
C ALA A 246 -13.51 -0.29 -11.55
N VAL A 247 -13.42 0.77 -12.37
CA VAL A 247 -13.18 2.15 -11.90
C VAL A 247 -14.38 2.68 -11.13
N ARG A 248 -15.60 2.52 -11.67
CA ARG A 248 -16.85 2.93 -11.01
C ARG A 248 -17.00 2.25 -9.66
N LEU A 249 -16.80 0.93 -9.59
CA LEU A 249 -16.93 0.18 -8.35
C LEU A 249 -15.83 0.56 -7.35
N THR A 250 -14.59 0.74 -7.82
CA THR A 250 -13.49 1.22 -6.96
C THR A 250 -13.83 2.54 -6.29
N HIS A 251 -14.36 3.50 -7.05
CA HIS A 251 -14.83 4.78 -6.51
C HIS A 251 -15.99 4.58 -5.52
N GLY A 252 -17.00 3.76 -5.85
CA GLY A 252 -18.13 3.46 -4.96
C GLY A 252 -17.73 2.78 -3.65
N CYS A 253 -16.56 2.13 -3.59
CA CYS A 253 -16.01 1.54 -2.38
C CYS A 253 -15.10 2.49 -1.57
N CYS A 254 -14.97 3.76 -1.94
CA CYS A 254 -14.04 4.71 -1.30
C CYS A 254 -14.74 5.63 -0.28
N ARG A 255 -14.77 5.22 1.00
CA ARG A 255 -15.03 6.15 2.14
C ARG A 255 -13.86 7.09 2.43
N PHE A 256 -12.66 6.70 2.00
CA PHE A 256 -11.42 7.47 2.07
C PHE A 256 -10.68 7.33 0.73
N ARG A 257 -9.44 7.84 0.62
CA ARG A 257 -8.60 7.63 -0.58
C ARG A 257 -8.47 6.16 -0.98
N ILE A 258 -8.28 5.25 -0.01
CA ILE A 258 -8.11 3.81 -0.30
C ILE A 258 -9.50 3.15 -0.20
N PRO A 259 -9.91 2.30 -1.17
CA PRO A 259 -11.19 1.61 -1.11
C PRO A 259 -11.28 0.76 0.15
N GLU A 260 -12.45 0.73 0.78
CA GLU A 260 -12.67 0.06 2.06
C GLU A 260 -12.18 -1.40 2.07
N PRO A 261 -12.44 -2.24 1.05
CA PRO A 261 -11.95 -3.63 1.07
C PRO A 261 -10.40 -3.70 1.16
N VAL A 262 -9.69 -2.89 0.37
CA VAL A 262 -8.22 -2.83 0.40
C VAL A 262 -7.73 -2.25 1.73
N ARG A 263 -8.37 -1.17 2.22
CA ARG A 263 -8.00 -0.51 3.47
C ARG A 263 -8.16 -1.45 4.67
N GLN A 264 -9.26 -2.19 4.71
CA GLN A 264 -9.59 -3.11 5.80
C GLN A 264 -8.67 -4.34 5.79
N ALA A 265 -8.30 -4.86 4.62
CA ALA A 265 -7.31 -5.92 4.49
C ALA A 265 -5.93 -5.50 5.04
N ASP A 266 -5.47 -4.30 4.66
CA ASP A 266 -4.20 -3.69 5.08
C ASP A 266 -4.14 -3.38 6.60
N ILE A 267 -5.24 -2.87 7.17
CA ILE A 267 -5.32 -2.63 8.63
C ILE A 267 -5.20 -3.94 9.41
N ARG A 268 -5.91 -4.98 8.96
CA ARG A 268 -5.92 -6.27 9.65
C ARG A 268 -4.62 -7.02 9.51
N SER A 269 -4.01 -7.04 8.32
CA SER A 269 -2.72 -7.69 8.11
C SER A 269 -1.65 -7.10 9.03
N ARG A 270 -1.56 -5.77 9.10
CA ARG A 270 -0.65 -5.08 10.03
C ARG A 270 -1.00 -5.31 11.49
N GLY A 271 -2.27 -5.22 11.86
CA GLY A 271 -2.73 -5.49 13.22
C GLY A 271 -2.42 -6.90 13.68
N TYR A 272 -2.54 -7.89 12.79
CA TYR A 272 -2.23 -9.29 13.05
C TYR A 272 -0.72 -9.52 13.23
N ILE A 273 0.12 -8.87 12.41
CA ILE A 273 1.58 -8.88 12.57
C ILE A 273 1.97 -8.33 13.95
N HIS A 274 1.44 -7.17 14.34
CA HIS A 274 1.74 -6.54 15.63
C HIS A 274 1.38 -7.44 16.82
N ARG A 275 0.18 -8.05 16.79
CA ARG A 275 -0.27 -8.96 17.86
C ARG A 275 0.55 -10.25 17.91
N THR A 276 0.85 -10.85 16.76
CA THR A 276 1.53 -12.16 16.70
C THR A 276 3.01 -12.07 17.08
N LEU A 277 3.69 -10.99 16.69
CA LEU A 277 5.11 -10.81 16.97
C LEU A 277 5.41 -10.08 18.29
N GLY A 278 4.37 -9.72 19.06
CA GLY A 278 4.55 -8.98 20.31
C GLY A 278 5.20 -7.61 20.15
N ILE A 279 5.13 -6.99 18.95
CA ILE A 279 5.66 -5.65 18.67
C ILE A 279 4.68 -4.59 19.20
N GLY A 280 4.21 -4.80 20.43
CA GLY A 280 3.38 -3.89 21.20
C GLY A 280 4.21 -3.37 22.37
N GLY A 281 4.88 -2.24 22.17
CA GLY A 281 5.16 -1.37 23.31
C GLY A 281 3.80 -0.90 23.84
N THR A 282 3.46 -1.26 25.06
CA THR A 282 2.47 -0.52 25.85
C THR A 282 2.83 0.96 25.76
N PRO A 283 1.94 1.86 25.33
CA PRO A 283 2.08 3.25 25.73
C PRO A 283 2.00 3.23 27.26
N ALA A 284 3.09 3.63 27.94
CA ALA A 284 3.02 3.89 29.36
C ALA A 284 1.81 4.80 29.62
N PRO A 285 0.98 4.55 30.64
CA PRO A 285 -0.14 5.42 30.95
C PRO A 285 0.44 6.83 31.10
N GLY A 286 -0.04 7.74 30.23
CA GLY A 286 0.48 9.08 30.13
C GLY A 286 0.44 9.71 31.51
N ARG A 287 1.62 10.05 32.04
CA ARG A 287 1.72 11.00 33.15
C ARG A 287 0.96 12.24 32.71
N GLU A 288 -0.07 12.55 33.47
CA GLU A 288 -0.87 13.76 33.42
C GLU A 288 0.04 14.94 33.06
N ARG A 289 -0.21 15.55 31.89
CA ARG A 289 0.44 16.82 31.55
C ARG A 289 -0.11 17.85 32.51
N SER A 290 0.63 18.10 33.59
CA SER A 290 0.47 19.29 34.43
C SER A 290 0.26 20.51 33.54
N ARG A 291 -0.88 21.17 33.76
CA ARG A 291 -1.25 22.46 33.15
C ARG A 291 -0.06 23.42 33.29
N LYS A 292 0.60 23.73 32.17
CA LYS A 292 1.52 24.87 32.13
C LYS A 292 0.68 26.15 32.19
N ALA A 293 0.94 26.94 33.23
CA ALA A 293 0.35 28.25 33.48
C ALA A 293 0.56 29.21 32.28
N PRO A 294 -0.32 30.20 32.08
CA PRO A 294 -0.19 31.17 30.99
C PRO A 294 1.06 32.03 31.18
N ARG A 295 1.80 32.29 30.10
CA ARG A 295 2.91 33.25 30.11
C ARG A 295 2.37 34.67 30.29
N PRO A 296 3.07 35.55 31.05
CA PRO A 296 2.65 36.93 31.23
C PRO A 296 2.82 37.73 29.92
N ARG A 297 1.85 38.60 29.64
CA ARG A 297 1.91 39.59 28.55
C ARG A 297 2.94 40.66 28.91
N ALA A 298 3.89 40.92 28.01
CA ALA A 298 4.72 42.11 28.08
C ALA A 298 3.84 43.34 27.77
N GLY A 299 3.76 44.27 28.73
CA GLY A 299 3.15 45.58 28.53
C GLY A 299 4.13 46.55 27.87
N PRO A 300 3.65 47.64 27.26
CA PRO A 300 4.51 48.63 26.61
C PRO A 300 5.04 49.64 27.64
N GLU A 301 6.33 49.97 27.53
CA GLU A 301 6.91 51.14 28.19
C GLU A 301 6.47 52.41 27.43
N GLY A 302 5.88 53.39 28.15
CA GLY A 302 5.82 54.79 27.72
C GLY A 302 7.14 55.51 28.04
N VAL A 303 7.41 56.78 27.73
CA VAL A 303 6.63 57.96 27.36
C VAL A 303 7.64 58.96 26.74
N SER A 304 7.24 59.79 25.78
CA SER A 304 7.72 61.19 25.71
C SER A 304 6.70 62.09 25.03
N GLU A 305 6.29 63.14 25.75
CA GLU A 305 5.36 64.21 25.39
C GLU A 305 5.94 65.25 24.41
N GLU A 306 5.04 66.15 23.97
CA GLU A 306 5.16 67.42 23.21
C GLU A 306 4.75 67.31 21.73
N LEU A 307 3.89 68.16 21.13
CA LEU A 307 3.29 69.44 21.54
C LEU A 307 2.07 69.78 20.63
N ALA A 308 1.03 70.34 21.26
CA ALA A 308 -0.02 71.29 20.81
C ALA A 308 -0.49 71.46 19.33
N ALA A 309 -1.81 71.31 19.17
CA ALA A 309 -2.82 72.29 18.66
C ALA A 309 -2.72 72.94 17.25
N ALA A 310 -3.76 72.70 16.43
CA ALA A 310 -4.58 73.70 15.67
C ALA A 310 -5.49 72.93 14.67
N MET A 311 -6.80 72.85 14.88
CA MET A 311 -7.86 73.71 14.30
C MET A 311 -8.10 73.55 12.78
N SER A 312 -9.36 73.19 12.48
CA SER A 312 -10.10 73.17 11.20
C SER A 312 -10.04 71.90 10.36
#